data_AF-A0A7C0Z768-F1
#
_entry.id   AF-A0A7C0Z768-F1
#
_cell.length_a   1.000
_cell.length_b   1.000
_cell.length_c   1.000
_cell.angle_alpha   90.00
_cell.angle_beta   90.00
_cell.angle_gamma   90.00
#
_symmetry.space_group_name_H-M   'P 1'
#
loop_
_entity.id
_entity.type
_entity.pdbx_description
1 polymer ?
#
loop_
_entity_poly.entity_id
_entity_poly.type
_entity_poly.pdbx_seq_one_letter_code
_entity_poly.pdbx_strand_id
1 'polypeptide(L)'
;MSQRCPAPLLLVLLACLAVAGQVCTKEDFHLGRDVLRKAEDRYGAEAVDRLVRWEALLRGDDSTSDYEKLQKVNAFFNETVRFVDDIELYGVKDYWATPVELLARQAGDCEDFAIAKFFSLKALGVAEEKLNITYVKALQYNMMHMVLTYYSHPGAEPLVLDNLVDEIYPASRRPDLMPIFSFNGTGLWLAKERGKGKYAGSSSRLKAWGDLLQRMADNAL
;
A
#
# COMPACT_ATOMS: atom_id res chain seq x y z
N MET A 1 -30.88 -73.65 3.09
CA MET A 1 -30.81 -72.17 3.29
C MET A 1 -29.48 -71.73 2.67
N SER A 2 -29.50 -71.11 1.49
CA SER A 2 -29.54 -69.64 1.27
C SER A 2 -28.35 -68.93 1.95
N GLN A 3 -27.52 -68.12 1.28
CA GLN A 3 -27.60 -67.48 -0.05
C GLN A 3 -26.18 -67.09 -0.54
N ARG A 4 -26.02 -66.72 -1.83
CA ARG A 4 -24.77 -66.14 -2.40
C ARG A 4 -25.01 -64.71 -2.91
N CYS A 5 -23.94 -63.92 -2.99
CA CYS A 5 -23.78 -62.63 -3.73
C CYS A 5 -24.49 -61.37 -3.17
N PRO A 6 -24.04 -60.13 -3.51
CA PRO A 6 -22.71 -59.69 -4.00
C PRO A 6 -22.14 -58.39 -3.33
N ALA A 7 -20.91 -58.02 -3.75
CA ALA A 7 -20.26 -56.70 -3.98
C ALA A 7 -20.92 -55.34 -3.55
N PRO A 8 -20.19 -54.19 -3.49
CA PRO A 8 -18.83 -53.94 -4.02
C PRO A 8 -17.82 -53.20 -3.12
N LEU A 9 -16.61 -53.08 -3.65
CA LEU A 9 -15.46 -52.32 -3.15
C LEU A 9 -15.74 -50.79 -3.25
N LEU A 10 -15.89 -50.08 -2.12
CA LEU A 10 -16.09 -48.62 -2.14
C LEU A 10 -14.76 -47.87 -2.21
N LEU A 11 -14.20 -47.78 -3.41
CA LEU A 11 -12.99 -47.01 -3.71
C LEU A 11 -13.35 -45.51 -3.81
N VAL A 12 -13.41 -44.83 -2.66
CA VAL A 12 -13.64 -43.37 -2.63
C VAL A 12 -12.40 -42.65 -3.12
N LEU A 13 -12.43 -42.22 -4.38
CA LEU A 13 -11.47 -41.29 -4.97
C LEU A 13 -11.53 -39.95 -4.22
N LEU A 14 -10.56 -39.72 -3.32
CA LEU A 14 -10.24 -38.40 -2.80
C LEU A 14 -9.56 -37.58 -3.92
N ALA A 15 -10.40 -37.06 -4.82
CA ALA A 15 -10.00 -36.03 -5.78
C ALA A 15 -9.77 -34.72 -5.02
N CYS A 16 -8.57 -34.56 -4.45
CA CYS A 16 -8.11 -33.29 -3.91
C CYS A 16 -8.01 -32.28 -5.06
N LEU A 17 -9.08 -31.50 -5.28
CA LEU A 17 -9.01 -30.29 -6.08
C LEU A 17 -8.05 -29.32 -5.40
N ALA A 18 -6.80 -29.33 -5.85
CA ALA A 18 -5.86 -28.25 -5.60
C ALA A 18 -6.38 -27.00 -6.33
N VAL A 19 -7.20 -26.21 -5.65
CA VAL A 19 -7.50 -24.84 -6.06
C VAL A 19 -6.23 -24.03 -5.82
N ALA A 20 -5.32 -24.09 -6.79
CA ALA A 20 -4.17 -23.22 -6.86
C ALA A 20 -4.68 -21.79 -7.08
N GLY A 21 -4.87 -21.05 -5.98
CA GLY A 21 -5.01 -19.60 -6.08
C GLY A 21 -3.79 -19.04 -6.78
N GLN A 22 -4.00 -18.11 -7.71
CA GLN A 22 -2.90 -17.39 -8.35
C GLN A 22 -2.21 -16.53 -7.29
N VAL A 23 -1.18 -17.09 -6.67
CA VAL A 23 -0.17 -16.33 -5.97
C VAL A 23 0.59 -15.57 -7.05
N CYS A 24 0.26 -14.29 -7.23
CA CYS A 24 1.09 -13.39 -8.03
C CYS A 24 2.50 -13.47 -7.47
N THR A 25 3.45 -13.93 -8.28
CA THR A 25 4.81 -14.14 -7.81
C THR A 25 5.55 -12.82 -7.83
N LYS A 26 6.58 -12.70 -7.00
CA LYS A 26 7.46 -11.53 -6.94
C LYS A 26 8.17 -11.24 -8.28
N GLU A 27 8.22 -12.22 -9.17
CA GLU A 27 8.81 -12.10 -10.51
C GLU A 27 7.89 -11.37 -11.51
N ASP A 28 6.60 -11.22 -11.22
CA ASP A 28 5.59 -10.69 -12.16
C ASP A 28 5.46 -9.15 -12.17
N PHE A 29 6.05 -8.42 -11.20
CA PHE A 29 5.95 -6.95 -11.17
C PHE A 29 6.91 -6.30 -12.16
N HIS A 30 6.37 -5.69 -13.21
CA HIS A 30 7.13 -4.95 -14.22
C HIS A 30 6.43 -3.65 -14.61
N LEU A 31 7.20 -2.59 -14.79
CA LEU A 31 6.68 -1.34 -15.35
C LEU A 31 6.55 -1.44 -16.87
N GLY A 32 5.38 -1.03 -17.39
CA GLY A 32 5.12 -1.01 -18.82
C GLY A 32 6.13 -0.12 -19.56
N ARG A 33 6.63 -0.57 -20.71
CA ARG A 33 7.54 0.24 -21.54
C ARG A 33 6.89 1.56 -22.01
N ASP A 34 5.56 1.59 -22.09
CA ASP A 34 4.80 2.81 -22.35
C ASP A 34 4.83 3.78 -21.16
N VAL A 35 4.78 3.27 -19.92
CA VAL A 35 4.89 4.05 -18.68
C VAL A 35 6.29 4.68 -18.59
N LEU A 36 7.34 3.89 -18.77
CA LEU A 36 8.72 4.40 -18.74
C LEU A 36 8.94 5.47 -19.81
N ARG A 37 8.45 5.26 -21.04
CA ARG A 37 8.54 6.27 -22.11
C ARG A 37 7.75 7.54 -21.78
N LYS A 38 6.51 7.44 -21.28
CA LYS A 38 5.71 8.61 -20.83
C LYS A 38 6.46 9.40 -19.75
N ALA A 39 7.13 8.71 -18.83
CA ALA A 39 7.92 9.34 -17.77
C ALA A 39 9.16 10.04 -18.33
N GLU A 40 9.87 9.41 -19.27
CA GLU A 40 11.01 10.02 -19.97
C GLU A 40 10.60 11.27 -20.77
N ASP A 41 9.55 11.16 -21.59
CA ASP A 41 9.01 12.23 -22.45
C ASP A 41 8.58 13.46 -21.62
N ARG A 42 8.07 13.26 -20.39
CA ARG A 42 7.48 14.30 -19.54
C ARG A 42 8.42 14.84 -18.44
N TYR A 43 9.32 13.99 -17.92
CA TYR A 43 10.14 14.26 -16.73
C TYR A 43 11.64 13.95 -16.91
N GLY A 44 12.06 13.45 -18.07
CA GLY A 44 13.45 13.15 -18.41
C GLY A 44 13.96 11.80 -17.88
N ALA A 45 15.19 11.46 -18.25
CA ALA A 45 15.80 10.15 -17.96
C ALA A 45 15.86 9.82 -16.46
N GLU A 46 16.08 10.80 -15.57
CA GLU A 46 16.13 10.56 -14.13
C GLU A 46 14.80 10.03 -13.56
N ALA A 47 13.66 10.33 -14.21
CA ALA A 47 12.37 9.76 -13.85
C ALA A 47 12.31 8.26 -14.15
N VAL A 48 12.89 7.84 -15.29
CA VAL A 48 13.07 6.43 -15.64
C VAL A 48 13.98 5.74 -14.62
N ASP A 49 15.09 6.36 -14.24
CA ASP A 49 16.01 5.80 -13.25
C ASP A 49 15.33 5.55 -11.89
N ARG A 50 14.52 6.50 -11.41
CA ARG A 50 13.73 6.35 -10.17
C ARG A 50 12.70 5.22 -10.28
N LEU A 51 12.00 5.13 -11.40
CA LEU A 51 11.02 4.08 -11.67
C LEU A 51 11.66 2.69 -11.79
N VAL A 52 12.81 2.58 -12.46
CA VAL A 52 13.57 1.32 -12.58
C VAL A 52 14.16 0.90 -11.23
N ARG A 53 14.64 1.85 -10.40
CA ARG A 53 15.06 1.57 -9.01
C ARG A 53 13.89 1.06 -8.15
N TRP A 54 12.68 1.57 -8.35
CA TRP A 54 11.49 1.08 -7.66
C TRP A 54 11.07 -0.31 -8.12
N GLU A 55 11.09 -0.61 -9.43
CA GLU A 55 10.89 -1.97 -9.93
C GLU A 55 11.94 -2.94 -9.35
N ALA A 56 13.22 -2.53 -9.31
CA ALA A 56 14.30 -3.32 -8.74
C ALA A 56 14.14 -3.58 -7.24
N LEU A 57 13.67 -2.60 -6.46
CA LEU A 57 13.30 -2.79 -5.06
C LEU A 57 12.25 -3.90 -4.91
N LEU A 58 11.17 -3.83 -5.69
CA LEU A 58 10.06 -4.77 -5.58
C LEU A 58 10.43 -6.20 -6.02
N ARG A 59 11.14 -6.33 -7.14
CA ARG A 59 11.57 -7.63 -7.67
C ARG A 59 12.72 -8.25 -6.89
N GLY A 60 13.65 -7.44 -6.41
CA GLY A 60 14.88 -7.89 -5.74
C GLY A 60 14.77 -8.16 -4.24
N ASP A 61 13.70 -7.69 -3.57
CA ASP A 61 13.65 -7.31 -2.14
C ASP A 61 14.19 -8.26 -1.04
N ASP A 62 14.55 -9.54 -1.31
CA ASP A 62 15.07 -10.55 -0.35
C ASP A 62 14.31 -10.85 0.98
N SER A 63 13.41 -9.99 1.45
CA SER A 63 13.00 -9.91 2.86
C SER A 63 12.31 -11.16 3.43
N THR A 64 12.69 -11.52 4.66
CA THR A 64 12.17 -12.69 5.39
C THR A 64 10.97 -12.35 6.29
N SER A 65 10.76 -11.07 6.60
CA SER A 65 9.67 -10.60 7.46
C SER A 65 8.92 -9.40 6.88
N ASP A 66 7.68 -9.19 7.34
CA ASP A 66 6.94 -7.95 7.01
C ASP A 66 7.71 -6.71 7.48
N TYR A 67 8.38 -6.76 8.65
CA TYR A 67 9.10 -5.60 9.20
C TYR A 67 10.29 -5.14 8.34
N GLU A 68 11.06 -6.08 7.78
CA GLU A 68 12.13 -5.75 6.83
C GLU A 68 11.59 -5.05 5.57
N LYS A 69 10.43 -5.49 5.06
CA LYS A 69 9.73 -4.85 3.94
C LYS A 69 9.27 -3.44 4.31
N LEU A 70 8.70 -3.26 5.50
CA LEU A 70 8.31 -1.94 6.02
C LEU A 70 9.51 -0.99 6.05
N GLN A 71 10.66 -1.43 6.56
CA GLN A 71 11.88 -0.61 6.64
C GLN A 71 12.40 -0.23 5.24
N LYS A 72 12.57 -1.21 4.34
CA LYS A 72 13.04 -1.00 2.97
C LYS A 72 12.15 -0.03 2.19
N VAL A 73 10.83 -0.20 2.29
CA VAL A 73 9.85 0.68 1.61
C VAL A 73 9.79 2.07 2.25
N ASN A 74 9.83 2.18 3.58
CA ASN A 74 9.78 3.50 4.24
C ASN A 74 11.01 4.35 3.86
N ALA A 75 12.21 3.77 3.98
CA ALA A 75 13.46 4.44 3.61
C ALA A 75 13.48 4.83 2.12
N PHE A 76 13.12 3.92 1.21
CA PHE A 76 13.15 4.19 -0.23
C PHE A 76 12.37 5.45 -0.62
N PHE A 77 11.15 5.62 -0.14
CA PHE A 77 10.34 6.80 -0.47
C PHE A 77 10.83 8.07 0.23
N ASN A 78 11.22 7.98 1.51
CA ASN A 78 11.73 9.13 2.26
C ASN A 78 13.06 9.67 1.70
N GLU A 79 13.93 8.79 1.18
CA GLU A 79 15.19 9.16 0.53
C GLU A 79 15.02 9.64 -0.92
N THR A 80 14.01 9.13 -1.65
CA THR A 80 13.88 9.36 -3.10
C THR A 80 13.01 10.58 -3.44
N VAL A 81 11.99 10.88 -2.63
CA VAL A 81 10.93 11.86 -2.92
C VAL A 81 11.06 13.06 -2.00
N ARG A 82 10.82 14.27 -2.52
CA ARG A 82 10.77 15.50 -1.72
C ARG A 82 9.34 15.84 -1.32
N PHE A 83 9.13 16.26 -0.08
CA PHE A 83 7.85 16.83 0.33
C PHE A 83 7.61 18.17 -0.36
N VAL A 84 6.49 18.32 -1.08
CA VAL A 84 6.02 19.55 -1.72
C VAL A 84 4.49 19.55 -1.73
N ASP A 85 3.84 20.63 -1.26
CA ASP A 85 2.39 20.73 -1.23
C ASP A 85 1.76 20.70 -2.64
N ASP A 86 0.62 20.02 -2.78
CA ASP A 86 -0.16 19.90 -4.02
C ASP A 86 -0.40 21.21 -4.78
N ILE A 87 -0.64 22.30 -4.05
CA ILE A 87 -0.96 23.60 -4.66
C ILE A 87 0.24 24.19 -5.39
N GLU A 88 1.46 23.88 -4.96
CA GLU A 88 2.69 24.23 -5.65
C GLU A 88 3.01 23.22 -6.74
N LEU A 89 2.73 21.94 -6.48
CA LEU A 89 3.16 20.85 -7.35
C LEU A 89 2.24 20.61 -8.56
N TYR A 90 0.92 20.66 -8.36
CA TYR A 90 -0.11 20.37 -9.36
C TYR A 90 -1.03 21.55 -9.66
N GLY A 91 -0.99 22.63 -8.86
CA GLY A 91 -1.87 23.80 -9.02
C GLY A 91 -3.32 23.56 -8.60
N VAL A 92 -3.58 22.44 -7.93
CA VAL A 92 -4.86 22.04 -7.34
C VAL A 92 -4.62 21.63 -5.87
N LYS A 93 -5.66 21.23 -5.14
CA LYS A 93 -5.52 20.68 -3.78
C LYS A 93 -6.06 19.26 -3.75
N ASP A 94 -5.52 18.45 -2.84
CA ASP A 94 -5.94 17.08 -2.53
C ASP A 94 -5.87 16.17 -3.79
N TYR A 95 -4.78 16.29 -4.56
CA TYR A 95 -4.43 15.48 -5.73
C TYR A 95 -3.57 14.28 -5.30
N TRP A 96 -4.21 13.13 -5.10
CA TRP A 96 -3.49 11.93 -4.70
C TRP A 96 -2.71 11.32 -5.87
N ALA A 97 -1.39 11.43 -5.87
CA ALA A 97 -0.53 10.86 -6.89
C ALA A 97 -0.50 9.32 -6.82
N THR A 98 -0.48 8.69 -7.99
CA THR A 98 -0.08 7.28 -8.09
C THR A 98 1.41 7.11 -7.73
N PRO A 99 1.87 5.90 -7.35
CA PRO A 99 3.29 5.67 -7.05
C PRO A 99 4.22 6.03 -8.24
N VAL A 100 3.70 5.89 -9.47
CA VAL A 100 4.42 6.23 -10.71
C VAL A 100 4.50 7.75 -10.90
N GLU A 101 3.40 8.47 -10.73
CA GLU A 101 3.38 9.95 -10.81
C GLU A 101 4.32 10.57 -9.76
N LEU A 102 4.29 10.07 -8.52
CA LEU A 102 5.14 10.49 -7.42
C LEU A 102 6.64 10.32 -7.74
N LEU A 103 7.04 9.13 -8.19
CA LEU A 103 8.43 8.81 -8.50
C LEU A 103 8.92 9.51 -9.77
N ALA A 104 8.08 9.65 -10.78
CA ALA A 104 8.44 10.35 -12.00
C ALA A 104 8.69 11.84 -11.72
N ARG A 105 7.81 12.48 -10.94
CA ARG A 105 7.87 13.90 -10.57
C ARG A 105 8.88 14.21 -9.44
N GLN A 106 9.27 13.19 -8.66
CA GLN A 106 10.18 13.27 -7.51
C GLN A 106 9.72 14.24 -6.39
N ALA A 107 8.42 14.45 -6.30
CA ALA A 107 7.79 15.30 -5.32
C ALA A 107 6.32 14.91 -5.13
N GLY A 108 5.80 15.14 -3.94
CA GLY A 108 4.42 14.90 -3.51
C GLY A 108 4.27 15.28 -2.03
N ASP A 109 3.06 15.20 -1.48
CA ASP A 109 2.79 15.52 -0.08
C ASP A 109 2.50 14.28 0.79
N CYS A 110 1.80 14.40 1.93
CA CYS A 110 1.76 13.34 2.93
C CYS A 110 0.99 12.09 2.49
N GLU A 111 -0.12 12.24 1.78
CA GLU A 111 -0.88 11.12 1.21
C GLU A 111 -0.05 10.35 0.19
N ASP A 112 0.67 11.03 -0.70
CA ASP A 112 1.42 10.41 -1.78
C ASP A 112 2.46 9.41 -1.25
N PHE A 113 3.19 9.80 -0.21
CA PHE A 113 4.14 8.92 0.48
C PHE A 113 3.42 7.73 1.12
N ALA A 114 2.29 7.96 1.82
CA ALA A 114 1.54 6.88 2.46
C ALA A 114 0.94 5.88 1.44
N ILE A 115 0.45 6.39 0.31
CA ILE A 115 -0.12 5.65 -0.81
C ILE A 115 0.96 4.84 -1.54
N ALA A 116 2.10 5.46 -1.85
CA ALA A 116 3.19 4.78 -2.55
C ALA A 116 3.83 3.68 -1.70
N LYS A 117 3.96 3.91 -0.38
CA LYS A 117 4.34 2.87 0.59
C LYS A 117 3.30 1.75 0.64
N PHE A 118 2.00 2.08 0.68
CA PHE A 118 0.90 1.11 0.72
C PHE A 118 0.91 0.15 -0.48
N PHE A 119 0.95 0.68 -1.71
CA PHE A 119 0.98 -0.15 -2.91
C PHE A 119 2.27 -0.95 -3.05
N SER A 120 3.41 -0.39 -2.66
CA SER A 120 4.70 -1.10 -2.67
C SER A 120 4.71 -2.28 -1.70
N LEU A 121 4.19 -2.11 -0.49
CA LEU A 121 4.12 -3.19 0.50
C LEU A 121 3.13 -4.30 0.08
N LYS A 122 2.02 -3.93 -0.57
CA LYS A 122 1.13 -4.92 -1.20
C LYS A 122 1.83 -5.68 -2.33
N ALA A 123 2.62 -5.02 -3.17
CA ALA A 123 3.41 -5.67 -4.22
C ALA A 123 4.47 -6.62 -3.65
N LEU A 124 5.05 -6.30 -2.48
CA LEU A 124 5.90 -7.21 -1.70
C LEU A 124 5.14 -8.31 -0.93
N GLY A 125 3.83 -8.45 -1.15
CA GLY A 125 3.00 -9.50 -0.55
C GLY A 125 2.62 -9.28 0.92
N VAL A 126 2.75 -8.06 1.46
CA VAL A 126 2.17 -7.73 2.77
C VAL A 126 0.64 -7.66 2.61
N ALA A 127 -0.08 -8.42 3.43
CA ALA A 127 -1.53 -8.55 3.33
C ALA A 127 -2.26 -7.21 3.58
N GLU A 128 -3.27 -6.90 2.76
CA GLU A 128 -3.93 -5.58 2.77
C GLU A 128 -4.63 -5.29 4.11
N GLU A 129 -5.19 -6.30 4.78
CA GLU A 129 -5.84 -6.15 6.08
C GLU A 129 -4.88 -5.73 7.20
N LYS A 130 -3.56 -5.82 6.98
CA LYS A 130 -2.54 -5.29 7.88
C LYS A 130 -2.22 -3.82 7.61
N LEU A 131 -2.54 -3.28 6.43
CA LEU A 131 -2.08 -1.98 5.94
C LEU A 131 -3.24 -0.98 5.89
N ASN A 132 -3.09 0.16 6.58
CA ASN A 132 -4.10 1.21 6.64
C ASN A 132 -3.48 2.60 6.42
N ILE A 133 -3.86 3.28 5.35
CA ILE A 133 -3.58 4.71 5.18
C ILE A 133 -4.41 5.46 6.24
N THR A 134 -3.77 6.32 7.02
CA THR A 134 -4.31 6.87 8.26
C THR A 134 -4.21 8.39 8.25
N TYR A 135 -5.36 9.06 8.26
CA TYR A 135 -5.48 10.50 8.37
C TYR A 135 -5.42 10.91 9.86
N VAL A 136 -4.49 11.79 10.18
CA VAL A 136 -4.16 12.21 11.54
C VAL A 136 -4.06 13.73 11.62
N LYS A 137 -4.20 14.28 12.83
CA LYS A 137 -3.71 15.62 13.12
C LYS A 137 -2.30 15.52 13.69
N ALA A 138 -1.32 16.10 13.01
CA ALA A 138 0.04 16.25 13.52
C ALA A 138 0.05 17.44 14.50
N LEU A 139 0.04 17.14 15.80
CA LEU A 139 -0.17 18.10 16.89
C LEU A 139 0.96 19.11 17.02
N GLN A 140 2.22 18.70 16.77
CA GLN A 140 3.38 19.60 16.85
C GLN A 140 3.36 20.69 15.78
N TYR A 141 2.95 20.33 14.56
CA TYR A 141 2.83 21.24 13.41
C TYR A 141 1.44 21.90 13.32
N ASN A 142 0.47 21.45 14.14
CA ASN A 142 -0.93 21.85 14.13
C ASN A 142 -1.61 21.73 12.74
N MET A 143 -1.18 20.77 11.93
CA MET A 143 -1.71 20.51 10.59
C MET A 143 -2.40 19.14 10.51
N MET A 144 -3.17 18.94 9.45
CA MET A 144 -3.60 17.59 9.05
C MET A 144 -2.45 16.90 8.31
N HIS A 145 -2.36 15.59 8.47
CA HIS A 145 -1.26 14.78 7.95
C HIS A 145 -1.76 13.38 7.60
N MET A 146 -1.02 12.66 6.77
CA MET A 146 -1.32 11.27 6.40
C MET A 146 -0.10 10.38 6.57
N VAL A 147 -0.32 9.22 7.18
CA VAL A 147 0.72 8.21 7.43
C VAL A 147 0.20 6.83 7.05
N LEU A 148 1.10 5.89 6.77
CA LEU A 148 0.72 4.48 6.64
C LEU A 148 0.86 3.79 8.00
N THR A 149 -0.14 3.03 8.42
CA THR A 149 -0.07 2.18 9.61
C THR A 149 -0.07 0.70 9.25
N TYR A 150 0.75 -0.07 9.96
CA TYR A 150 0.86 -1.53 9.83
C TYR A 150 0.45 -2.23 11.13
N TYR A 151 -0.45 -3.21 11.04
CA TYR A 151 -0.91 -4.06 12.13
C TYR A 151 -0.38 -5.48 11.95
N SER A 152 0.43 -5.98 12.88
CA SER A 152 0.98 -7.35 12.80
C SER A 152 -0.09 -8.44 12.82
N HIS A 153 -1.17 -8.20 13.58
CA HIS A 153 -2.41 -8.97 13.62
C HIS A 153 -3.60 -8.05 13.98
N PRO A 154 -4.86 -8.48 13.78
CA PRO A 154 -6.02 -7.70 14.20
C PRO A 154 -5.95 -7.32 15.70
N GLY A 155 -6.15 -6.04 15.99
CA GLY A 155 -6.11 -5.50 17.36
C GLY A 155 -4.71 -5.33 17.96
N ALA A 156 -3.63 -5.58 17.20
CA ALA A 156 -2.29 -5.15 17.58
C ALA A 156 -2.20 -3.62 17.70
N GLU A 157 -1.21 -3.14 18.42
CA GLU A 157 -0.76 -1.75 18.29
C GLU A 157 -0.11 -1.58 16.89
N PRO A 158 -0.47 -0.54 16.13
CA PRO A 158 0.13 -0.33 14.82
C PRO A 158 1.54 0.27 14.90
N LEU A 159 2.38 -0.14 13.97
CA LEU A 159 3.58 0.60 13.57
C LEU A 159 3.18 1.74 12.61
N VAL A 160 3.87 2.87 12.71
CA VAL A 160 3.65 4.07 11.90
C VAL A 160 4.82 4.24 10.92
N LEU A 161 4.49 4.35 9.63
CA LEU A 161 5.39 4.68 8.53
C LEU A 161 5.05 6.10 8.06
N ASP A 162 5.96 7.03 8.29
CA ASP A 162 5.79 8.47 8.13
C ASP A 162 6.82 9.04 7.14
N ASN A 163 6.56 10.20 6.56
CA ASN A 163 7.51 10.98 5.78
C ASN A 163 8.13 12.16 6.57
N LEU A 164 7.60 12.47 7.76
CA LEU A 164 8.18 13.46 8.68
C LEU A 164 9.20 12.85 9.66
N VAL A 165 9.19 11.52 9.82
CA VAL A 165 10.08 10.75 10.70
C VAL A 165 10.44 9.43 10.02
N ASP A 166 11.73 9.17 9.84
CA ASP A 166 12.23 8.00 9.11
C ASP A 166 12.12 6.70 9.91
N GLU A 167 12.26 6.76 11.24
CA GLU A 167 12.15 5.58 12.08
C GLU A 167 10.69 5.13 12.26
N ILE A 168 10.48 3.82 12.06
CA ILE A 168 9.19 3.17 12.23
C ILE A 168 8.93 2.96 13.71
N TYR A 169 8.01 3.74 14.27
CA TYR A 169 7.63 3.67 15.69
C TYR A 169 6.24 3.06 15.90
N PRO A 170 6.01 2.34 17.02
CA PRO A 170 4.65 2.00 17.45
C PRO A 170 3.86 3.28 17.80
N ALA A 171 2.55 3.28 17.61
CA ALA A 171 1.72 4.48 17.75
C ALA A 171 1.78 5.15 19.14
N SER A 172 1.97 4.40 20.24
CA SER A 172 2.20 4.95 21.59
C SER A 172 3.47 5.79 21.70
N ARG A 173 4.45 5.59 20.81
CA ARG A 173 5.65 6.41 20.67
C ARG A 173 5.50 7.57 19.69
N ARG A 174 4.31 7.76 19.10
CA ARG A 174 3.94 8.92 18.27
C ARG A 174 2.78 9.72 18.89
N PRO A 175 2.92 10.24 20.14
CA PRO A 175 1.89 11.05 20.79
C PRO A 175 1.67 12.40 20.09
N ASP A 176 2.54 12.77 19.16
CA ASP A 176 2.40 13.89 18.24
C ASP A 176 1.34 13.67 17.14
N LEU A 177 0.91 12.42 16.90
CA LEU A 177 -0.12 12.10 15.89
C LEU A 177 -1.45 11.73 16.56
N MET A 178 -2.49 12.52 16.33
CA MET A 178 -3.85 12.21 16.78
C MET A 178 -4.67 11.59 15.62
N PRO A 179 -5.02 10.30 15.64
CA PRO A 179 -5.73 9.66 14.54
C PRO A 179 -7.19 10.11 14.43
N ILE A 180 -7.65 10.36 13.20
CA ILE A 180 -9.00 10.81 12.87
C ILE A 180 -9.78 9.71 12.14
N PHE A 181 -9.20 9.14 11.09
CA PHE A 181 -9.74 7.97 10.37
C PHE A 181 -8.62 7.20 9.67
N SER A 182 -8.92 5.96 9.28
CA SER A 182 -8.04 5.14 8.44
C SER A 182 -8.82 4.37 7.39
N PHE A 183 -8.16 4.01 6.29
CA PHE A 183 -8.75 3.28 5.18
C PHE A 183 -7.69 2.44 4.44
N ASN A 184 -8.15 1.52 3.61
CA ASN A 184 -7.31 0.75 2.70
C ASN A 184 -8.04 0.51 1.38
N GLY A 185 -7.61 -0.47 0.58
CA GLY A 185 -8.22 -0.79 -0.71
C GLY A 185 -9.69 -1.22 -0.63
N THR A 186 -10.13 -1.70 0.54
CA THR A 186 -11.46 -2.32 0.72
C THR A 186 -12.39 -1.58 1.69
N GLY A 187 -11.86 -0.97 2.76
CA GLY A 187 -12.68 -0.37 3.83
C GLY A 187 -12.22 1.00 4.35
N LEU A 188 -13.10 1.63 5.13
CA LEU A 188 -12.92 2.92 5.81
C LEU A 188 -13.40 2.81 7.27
N TRP A 189 -12.59 3.27 8.22
CA TRP A 189 -12.83 3.24 9.66
C TRP A 189 -12.57 4.61 10.31
N LEU A 190 -13.52 5.13 11.06
CA LEU A 190 -13.35 6.37 11.84
C LEU A 190 -12.70 6.05 13.19
N ALA A 191 -11.76 6.87 13.65
CA ALA A 191 -11.12 6.68 14.94
C ALA A 191 -12.11 6.88 16.11
N LYS A 192 -11.75 6.34 17.28
CA LYS A 192 -12.42 6.57 18.56
C LYS A 192 -11.38 6.79 19.64
N GLU A 193 -11.77 7.49 20.71
CA GLU A 193 -10.98 7.74 21.94
C GLU A 193 -10.39 6.48 22.61
N ARG A 194 -10.77 5.27 22.21
CA ARG A 194 -10.33 3.99 22.79
C ARG A 194 -9.72 3.02 21.77
N GLY A 195 -9.11 3.52 20.69
CA GLY A 195 -8.26 2.76 19.77
C GLY A 195 -8.94 1.72 18.86
N LYS A 196 -10.25 1.46 19.03
CA LYS A 196 -11.05 0.62 18.11
C LYS A 196 -11.88 1.48 17.17
N GLY A 197 -11.45 1.58 15.92
CA GLY A 197 -12.14 2.34 14.89
C GLY A 197 -13.55 1.80 14.59
N LYS A 198 -14.48 2.70 14.26
CA LYS A 198 -15.83 2.36 13.80
C LYS A 198 -15.80 2.23 12.29
N TYR A 199 -16.11 1.05 11.75
CA TYR A 199 -16.33 0.87 10.31
C TYR A 199 -17.40 1.86 9.81
N ALA A 200 -17.07 2.60 8.77
CA ALA A 200 -17.89 3.67 8.20
C ALA A 200 -18.36 3.39 6.78
N GLY A 201 -17.74 2.43 6.08
CA GLY A 201 -18.13 1.96 4.75
C GLY A 201 -16.94 1.53 3.91
N SER A 202 -17.14 1.44 2.59
CA SER A 202 -16.05 1.23 1.63
C SER A 202 -15.25 2.53 1.43
N SER A 203 -13.95 2.38 1.15
CA SER A 203 -13.04 3.48 0.79
C SER A 203 -13.36 4.13 -0.55
N SER A 204 -14.16 3.50 -1.42
CA SER A 204 -14.68 4.09 -2.67
C SER A 204 -15.52 5.35 -2.47
N ARG A 205 -15.90 5.67 -1.23
CA ARG A 205 -16.52 6.96 -0.86
C ARG A 205 -15.54 8.13 -0.87
N LEU A 206 -14.23 7.87 -0.84
CA LEU A 206 -13.18 8.87 -1.00
C LEU A 206 -12.96 9.10 -2.49
N LYS A 207 -13.42 10.25 -3.01
CA LYS A 207 -13.33 10.57 -4.45
C LYS A 207 -11.89 10.48 -4.96
N ALA A 208 -10.93 11.06 -4.22
CA ALA A 208 -9.51 11.05 -4.59
C ALA A 208 -8.94 9.63 -4.73
N TRP A 209 -9.35 8.70 -3.85
CA TRP A 209 -8.98 7.28 -3.94
C TRP A 209 -9.55 6.61 -5.19
N GLY A 210 -10.82 6.87 -5.52
CA GLY A 210 -11.45 6.36 -6.75
C GLY A 210 -10.78 6.89 -8.01
N ASP A 211 -10.52 8.20 -8.06
CA ASP A 211 -9.83 8.85 -9.19
C ASP A 211 -8.39 8.31 -9.35
N LEU A 212 -7.69 8.06 -8.24
CA LEU A 212 -6.35 7.46 -8.22
C LEU A 212 -6.36 6.05 -8.79
N LEU A 213 -7.27 5.19 -8.34
CA LEU A 213 -7.38 3.82 -8.83
C LEU A 213 -7.67 3.77 -10.34
N GLN A 214 -8.46 4.72 -10.85
CA GLN A 214 -8.69 4.89 -12.28
C GLN A 214 -7.39 5.27 -13.02
N ARG A 215 -6.62 6.25 -12.52
CA ARG A 215 -5.31 6.63 -13.10
C ARG A 215 -4.29 5.48 -13.10
N MET A 216 -4.28 4.65 -12.05
CA MET A 216 -3.46 3.44 -12.01
C MET A 216 -3.86 2.42 -13.07
N ALA A 217 -5.16 2.25 -13.33
CA ALA A 217 -5.65 1.34 -14.37
C ALA A 217 -5.34 1.85 -15.79
N ASP A 218 -5.38 3.17 -15.99
CA ASP A 218 -5.15 3.82 -17.30
C ASP A 218 -3.65 4.06 -17.62
N ASN A 219 -2.74 3.73 -16.70
CA ASN A 219 -1.30 4.06 -16.79
C ASN A 219 -1.07 5.55 -17.10
N ALA A 220 -1.78 6.44 -16.38
CA ALA A 220 -1.66 7.89 -16.53
C ALA A 220 -0.34 8.44 -15.94
N LEU A 221 0.15 9.56 -16.50
CA LEU A 221 1.43 10.23 -16.15
C LEU A 221 1.42 11.71 -16.55
#